data_AF-A0A949YM83-F1
#
_entry.id   AF-A0A949YM83-F1
#
_cell.length_a   1.000
_cell.length_b   1.000
_cell.length_c   1.000
_cell.angle_alpha   90.00
_cell.angle_beta   90.00
_cell.angle_gamma   90.00
#
_symmetry.space_group_name_H-M   'P 1'
#
loop_
_entity.id
_entity.type
_entity.pdbx_description
1 polymer ?
#
loop_
_entity_poly.entity_id
_entity_poly.type
_entity_poly.pdbx_seq_one_letter_code
_entity_poly.pdbx_strand_id
1 'polypeptide(L)'
;MRRARPMLEGLEQRWVPSQAAGGLPIVPDSSPPSGEFFHNYQQFNYTTPSGTHVEIKIIGRGSLQGTTVDSSGGLHLLFSKTNAYTKIVSNVHGGTGQADLASIYNADLYNNHAVTSLSGIGASVLDTINLRKFNLIAGGTINVESGIDNLNLNSVGPDTQ
;
A
#
# COMPACT_ATOMS: atom_id res chain seq x y z
N MET A 1 -55.90 22.08 33.57
CA MET A 1 -55.14 20.97 32.97
C MET A 1 -53.94 21.54 32.21
N ARG A 2 -52.75 21.54 32.81
CA ARG A 2 -51.50 22.05 32.21
C ARG A 2 -50.60 20.85 31.93
N ARG A 3 -50.20 20.67 30.67
CA ARG A 3 -49.31 19.58 30.22
C ARG A 3 -47.91 19.80 30.78
N ALA A 4 -47.44 18.85 31.59
CA ALA A 4 -46.05 18.74 31.99
C ALA A 4 -45.19 18.42 30.75
N ARG A 5 -44.13 19.21 30.53
CA ARG A 5 -43.01 18.85 29.65
C ARG A 5 -41.89 18.32 30.55
N PRO A 6 -41.45 17.07 30.43
CA PRO A 6 -40.25 16.61 31.10
C PRO A 6 -39.02 17.23 30.43
N MET A 7 -38.05 17.58 31.26
CA MET A 7 -36.78 18.21 30.92
C MET A 7 -35.87 17.24 30.16
N LEU A 8 -35.06 17.81 29.29
CA LEU A 8 -34.03 17.16 28.49
C LEU A 8 -32.84 16.84 29.43
N GLU A 9 -33.00 15.81 30.25
CA GLU A 9 -31.93 15.30 31.12
C GLU A 9 -30.97 14.42 30.29
N GLY A 10 -29.68 14.51 30.63
CA GLY A 10 -28.54 14.03 29.86
C GLY A 10 -28.65 12.59 29.33
N LEU A 11 -28.70 12.48 28.00
CA LEU A 11 -28.28 11.30 27.26
C LEU A 11 -26.77 11.42 27.03
N GLU A 12 -26.02 11.18 28.10
CA GLU A 12 -24.62 10.78 28.07
C GLU A 12 -24.52 9.61 27.07
N GLN A 13 -24.14 9.89 25.82
CA GLN A 13 -24.01 8.86 24.81
C GLN A 13 -22.80 8.02 25.16
N ARG A 14 -23.08 6.96 25.92
CA ARG A 14 -22.26 5.78 26.13
C ARG A 14 -21.71 5.34 24.79
N TRP A 15 -20.43 5.65 24.55
CA TRP A 15 -19.66 5.05 23.48
C TRP A 15 -19.57 3.55 23.79
N VAL A 16 -20.31 2.75 23.02
CA VAL A 16 -20.14 1.31 22.97
C VAL A 16 -19.08 1.05 21.91
N PRO A 17 -17.86 0.63 22.25
CA PRO A 17 -16.94 0.15 21.23
C PRO A 17 -17.44 -1.22 20.78
N SER A 18 -18.24 -1.24 19.71
CA SER A 18 -18.42 -2.45 18.92
C SER A 18 -17.10 -2.71 18.21
N GLN A 19 -16.29 -3.62 18.74
CA GLN A 19 -15.24 -4.29 17.98
C GLN A 19 -15.90 -5.03 16.81
N ALA A 20 -15.95 -4.38 15.65
CA ALA A 20 -16.10 -5.06 14.38
C ALA A 20 -14.69 -5.36 13.86
N ALA A 21 -14.32 -6.63 13.91
CA ALA A 21 -13.21 -7.17 13.14
C ALA A 21 -13.50 -6.95 11.64
N GLY A 22 -12.47 -6.49 10.91
CA GLY A 22 -12.55 -6.20 9.48
C GLY A 22 -12.24 -4.74 9.15
N GLY A 23 -11.04 -4.29 9.49
CA GLY A 23 -10.53 -3.02 9.02
C GLY A 23 -10.39 -3.06 7.49
N LEU A 24 -11.23 -2.30 6.80
CA LEU A 24 -11.00 -1.93 5.40
C LEU A 24 -9.59 -1.36 5.24
N PRO A 25 -8.95 -1.48 4.05
CA PRO A 25 -7.62 -0.93 3.85
C PRO A 25 -7.60 0.53 4.28
N ILE A 26 -6.60 0.88 5.09
CA ILE A 26 -6.35 2.26 5.53
C ILE A 26 -6.20 3.09 4.26
N VAL A 27 -7.22 3.90 3.97
CA VAL A 27 -7.16 4.90 2.90
C VAL A 27 -6.14 5.94 3.37
N PRO A 28 -5.09 6.25 2.58
CA PRO A 28 -4.07 7.20 3.00
C PRO A 28 -4.70 8.56 3.27
N ASP A 29 -4.25 9.18 4.36
CA ASP A 29 -4.56 10.56 4.71
C ASP A 29 -4.23 11.48 3.52
N SER A 30 -5.11 12.44 3.27
CA SER A 30 -5.23 13.26 2.05
C SER A 30 -4.10 14.28 1.80
N SER A 31 -2.85 13.91 2.09
CA SER A 31 -1.68 14.60 1.56
C SER A 31 -1.50 14.25 0.09
N PRO A 32 -1.13 15.22 -0.78
CA PRO A 32 -0.93 14.92 -2.19
C PRO A 32 0.09 13.78 -2.33
N PRO A 33 -0.17 12.77 -3.19
CA PRO A 33 0.76 11.68 -3.39
C PRO A 33 2.09 12.28 -3.84
N SER A 34 3.12 12.13 -3.01
CA SER A 34 4.43 12.61 -3.41
C SER A 34 5.01 11.60 -4.41
N GLY A 35 4.97 11.95 -5.70
CA GLY A 35 5.64 11.19 -6.74
C GLY A 35 5.10 11.42 -8.14
N GLU A 36 5.92 11.07 -9.12
CA GLU A 36 5.68 11.31 -10.54
C GLU A 36 5.76 10.01 -11.33
N PHE A 37 4.82 9.83 -12.24
CA PHE A 37 4.80 8.70 -13.15
C PHE A 37 5.47 9.02 -14.48
N PHE A 38 6.24 8.07 -14.98
CA PHE A 38 6.91 8.15 -16.28
C PHE A 38 6.63 6.91 -17.11
N HIS A 39 6.92 7.01 -18.40
CA HIS A 39 6.91 5.87 -19.34
C HIS A 39 5.58 5.09 -19.32
N ASN A 40 4.45 5.80 -19.37
CA ASN A 40 3.10 5.20 -19.29
C ASN A 40 2.88 4.36 -18.02
N TYR A 41 3.21 4.94 -16.86
CA TYR A 41 3.13 4.31 -15.54
C TYR A 41 4.07 3.12 -15.35
N GLN A 42 5.10 2.94 -16.19
CA GLN A 42 6.12 1.92 -15.97
C GLN A 42 7.20 2.36 -14.98
N GLN A 43 7.21 3.63 -14.61
CA GLN A 43 8.14 4.17 -13.65
C GLN A 43 7.43 5.13 -12.72
N PHE A 44 7.79 5.10 -11.45
CA PHE A 44 7.31 5.99 -10.41
C PHE A 44 8.49 6.51 -9.59
N ASN A 45 8.65 7.83 -9.54
CA ASN A 45 9.73 8.47 -8.81
C ASN A 45 9.18 9.32 -7.67
N TYR A 46 9.86 9.34 -6.53
CA TYR A 46 9.52 10.25 -5.45
C TYR A 46 10.74 10.56 -4.59
N THR A 47 10.59 11.53 -3.69
CA THR A 47 11.60 11.87 -2.68
C THR A 47 10.96 11.77 -1.30
N THR A 48 11.57 10.98 -0.43
CA THR A 48 11.13 10.81 0.97
C THR A 48 11.35 12.11 1.77
N PRO A 49 10.68 12.28 2.93
CA PRO A 49 10.92 13.43 3.81
C PRO A 49 12.38 13.56 4.30
N SER A 50 13.13 12.46 4.33
CA SER A 50 14.55 12.45 4.70
C SER A 50 15.50 12.82 3.55
N GLY A 51 14.96 13.14 2.37
CA GLY A 51 15.74 13.50 1.18
C GLY A 51 16.27 12.31 0.39
N THR A 52 15.86 11.08 0.70
CA THR A 52 16.17 9.91 -0.14
C THR A 52 15.35 9.97 -1.42
N HIS A 53 16.01 9.88 -2.58
CA HIS A 53 15.41 9.79 -3.89
C HIS A 53 15.18 8.33 -4.28
N VAL A 54 13.98 8.06 -4.77
CA VAL A 54 13.51 6.71 -5.09
C VAL A 54 12.99 6.69 -6.51
N GLU A 55 13.47 5.73 -7.30
CA GLU A 55 12.89 5.31 -8.57
C GLU A 55 12.40 3.87 -8.41
N ILE A 56 11.13 3.64 -8.73
CA ILE A 56 10.56 2.31 -8.93
C ILE A 56 10.30 2.13 -10.42
N LYS A 57 10.70 0.98 -10.97
CA LYS A 57 10.54 0.68 -12.39
C LYS A 57 10.01 -0.73 -12.57
N ILE A 58 9.06 -0.88 -13.49
CA ILE A 58 8.61 -2.17 -13.98
C ILE A 58 9.34 -2.48 -15.30
N ILE A 59 9.92 -3.65 -15.39
CA ILE A 59 10.62 -4.16 -16.58
C ILE A 59 9.74 -5.25 -17.20
N GLY A 60 9.48 -5.12 -18.50
CA GLY A 60 8.57 -6.00 -19.22
C GLY A 60 7.14 -5.45 -19.23
N ARG A 61 6.15 -6.34 -19.35
CA ARG A 61 4.74 -5.93 -19.38
C ARG A 61 4.28 -5.56 -17.98
N GLY A 62 3.66 -4.40 -17.81
CA GLY A 62 3.04 -4.04 -16.54
C GLY A 62 2.78 -2.55 -16.40
N SER A 63 2.17 -2.18 -15.27
CA SER A 63 1.87 -0.81 -14.88
C SER A 63 1.97 -0.66 -13.37
N LEU A 64 2.51 0.46 -12.92
CA LEU A 64 2.57 0.92 -11.51
C LEU A 64 1.44 1.91 -11.19
N GLN A 65 0.48 2.09 -12.09
CA GLN A 65 -0.60 3.07 -11.93
C GLN A 65 -1.35 2.87 -10.61
N GLY A 66 -1.52 3.96 -9.87
CA GLY A 66 -2.14 3.96 -8.54
C GLY A 66 -1.17 3.72 -7.38
N THR A 67 0.13 3.53 -7.67
CA THR A 67 1.19 3.61 -6.65
C THR A 67 1.21 5.01 -6.03
N THR A 68 1.30 5.08 -4.70
CA THR A 68 1.31 6.34 -3.95
C THR A 68 2.33 6.31 -2.82
N VAL A 69 2.59 7.47 -2.23
CA VAL A 69 3.46 7.62 -1.06
C VAL A 69 2.71 8.42 -0.02
N ASP A 70 2.68 7.94 1.21
CA ASP A 70 2.06 8.63 2.34
C ASP A 70 2.91 9.82 2.83
N SER A 71 2.38 10.59 3.79
CA SER A 71 3.09 11.74 4.35
C SER A 71 4.35 11.39 5.15
N SER A 72 4.47 10.14 5.62
CA SER A 72 5.68 9.64 6.28
C SER A 72 6.76 9.19 5.30
N GLY A 73 6.45 9.09 4.00
CA GLY A 73 7.36 8.60 2.98
C GLY A 73 7.25 7.09 2.71
N GLY A 74 6.22 6.43 3.26
CA GLY A 74 5.93 5.03 3.04
C GLY A 74 5.33 4.79 1.66
N LEU A 75 5.94 3.87 0.90
CA LEU A 75 5.48 3.49 -0.43
C LEU A 75 4.30 2.50 -0.36
N HIS A 76 3.21 2.85 -1.03
CA HIS A 76 2.11 1.93 -1.33
C HIS A 76 2.22 1.50 -2.80
N LEU A 77 2.86 0.36 -3.03
CA LEU A 77 3.10 -0.17 -4.36
C LEU A 77 1.85 -0.88 -4.90
N LEU A 78 1.35 -0.40 -6.04
CA LEU A 78 0.24 -1.01 -6.75
C LEU A 78 0.69 -1.40 -8.15
N PHE A 79 0.56 -2.67 -8.52
CA PHE A 79 0.98 -3.16 -9.84
C PHE A 79 -0.13 -3.92 -10.57
N SER A 80 -0.10 -3.90 -11.90
CA SER A 80 -1.09 -4.59 -12.74
C SER A 80 -0.53 -4.96 -14.11
N LYS A 81 -1.30 -5.77 -14.87
CA LYS A 81 -1.01 -6.15 -16.27
C LYS A 81 0.34 -6.86 -16.41
N THR A 82 0.77 -7.58 -15.38
CA THR A 82 2.06 -8.27 -15.32
C THR A 82 1.99 -9.67 -15.92
N ASN A 83 3.14 -10.29 -16.14
CA ASN A 83 3.25 -11.69 -16.53
C ASN A 83 4.49 -12.33 -15.87
N ALA A 84 4.72 -13.62 -16.14
CA ALA A 84 5.81 -14.41 -15.57
C ALA A 84 7.23 -13.95 -15.98
N TYR A 85 7.37 -12.88 -16.76
CA TYR A 85 8.67 -12.27 -17.11
C TYR A 85 8.80 -10.84 -16.59
N THR A 86 7.75 -10.31 -15.95
CA THR A 86 7.73 -8.96 -15.40
C THR A 86 8.58 -8.87 -14.15
N LYS A 87 9.36 -7.79 -14.02
CA LYS A 87 10.14 -7.51 -12.81
C LYS A 87 9.83 -6.11 -12.31
N ILE A 88 9.73 -5.94 -11.00
CA ILE A 88 9.71 -4.61 -10.37
C ILE A 88 11.05 -4.42 -9.67
N VAL A 89 11.73 -3.32 -9.96
CA VAL A 89 13.03 -3.00 -9.40
C VAL A 89 13.03 -1.58 -8.83
N SER A 90 13.86 -1.35 -7.82
CA SER A 90 14.10 -0.01 -7.28
C SER A 90 15.54 0.45 -7.47
N ASN A 91 15.71 1.75 -7.67
CA ASN A 91 16.95 2.46 -7.43
C ASN A 91 16.73 3.52 -6.33
N VAL A 92 17.54 3.47 -5.28
CA VAL A 92 17.41 4.33 -4.09
C VAL A 92 18.77 4.94 -3.76
N HIS A 93 18.81 6.28 -3.67
CA HIS A 93 20.03 7.05 -3.45
C HIS A 93 19.74 8.39 -2.78
N GLY A 94 20.77 9.06 -2.25
CA GLY A 94 20.59 10.27 -1.43
C GLY A 94 19.99 9.96 -0.05
N GLY A 95 19.85 11.00 0.78
CA GLY A 95 19.27 10.88 2.13
C GLY A 95 19.89 9.77 2.99
N THR A 96 19.03 8.93 3.56
CA THR A 96 19.43 7.76 4.38
C THR A 96 19.87 6.56 3.54
N GLY A 97 19.69 6.62 2.22
CA GLY A 97 19.96 5.50 1.31
C GLY A 97 18.96 4.33 1.43
N GLN A 98 17.88 4.51 2.19
CA GLN A 98 16.80 3.55 2.41
C GLN A 98 15.43 4.24 2.27
N ALA A 99 14.40 3.45 2.01
CA ALA A 99 13.02 3.91 1.92
C ALA A 99 12.07 2.96 2.66
N ASP A 100 10.90 3.46 3.02
CA ASP A 100 9.88 2.69 3.73
C ASP A 100 8.86 2.13 2.73
N LEU A 101 8.44 0.89 2.97
CA LEU A 101 7.41 0.21 2.22
C LEU A 101 6.23 -0.04 3.16
N ALA A 102 5.07 0.52 2.81
CA ALA A 102 3.84 0.34 3.56
C ALA A 102 3.05 -0.86 3.04
N SER A 103 2.92 -0.98 1.72
CA SER A 103 2.18 -2.10 1.14
C SER A 103 2.59 -2.48 -0.28
N ILE A 104 2.37 -3.74 -0.64
CA ILE A 104 2.44 -4.25 -2.02
C ILE A 104 1.10 -4.92 -2.35
N TYR A 105 0.47 -4.49 -3.44
CA TYR A 105 -0.78 -5.06 -3.93
C TYR A 105 -0.80 -5.26 -5.44
N ASN A 106 -1.45 -6.34 -5.87
CA ASN A 106 -1.95 -6.45 -7.24
C ASN A 106 -3.23 -5.60 -7.39
N ALA A 107 -3.29 -4.73 -8.40
CA ALA A 107 -4.41 -3.80 -8.61
C ALA A 107 -5.74 -4.51 -8.87
N ASP A 108 -5.72 -5.67 -9.53
CA ASP A 108 -6.95 -6.42 -9.81
C ASP A 108 -7.55 -6.95 -8.50
N LEU A 109 -6.73 -7.47 -7.58
CA LEU A 109 -7.19 -7.89 -6.25
C LEU A 109 -7.62 -6.70 -5.41
N TYR A 110 -6.85 -5.62 -5.44
CA TYR A 110 -7.13 -4.39 -4.69
C TYR A 110 -8.47 -3.77 -5.08
N ASN A 111 -8.69 -3.56 -6.37
CA ASN A 111 -9.91 -2.92 -6.89
C ASN A 111 -11.16 -3.80 -6.76
N ASN A 112 -11.01 -5.13 -6.75
CA ASN A 112 -12.13 -6.05 -6.51
C ASN A 112 -12.36 -6.34 -5.03
N HIS A 113 -11.71 -5.61 -4.11
CA HIS A 113 -11.78 -5.85 -2.66
C HIS A 113 -11.47 -7.31 -2.26
N ALA A 114 -10.65 -7.98 -3.06
CA ALA A 114 -10.29 -9.38 -2.93
C ALA A 114 -8.88 -9.56 -2.33
N VAL A 115 -8.38 -8.56 -1.60
CA VAL A 115 -7.06 -8.56 -0.93
C VAL A 115 -6.93 -9.55 0.24
N THR A 116 -7.97 -10.36 0.48
CA THR A 116 -7.93 -11.50 1.42
C THR A 116 -8.31 -12.82 0.73
N SER A 117 -8.39 -12.82 -0.61
CA SER A 117 -8.83 -13.98 -1.39
C SER A 117 -7.66 -14.92 -1.67
N LEU A 118 -7.54 -15.93 -0.82
CA LEU A 118 -6.60 -17.06 -0.92
C LEU A 118 -6.56 -17.81 -2.26
N SER A 119 -7.55 -17.58 -3.14
CA SER A 119 -7.63 -18.28 -4.43
C SER A 119 -6.67 -17.73 -5.49
N GLY A 120 -6.21 -16.47 -5.39
CA GLY A 120 -5.36 -15.82 -6.39
C GLY A 120 -5.98 -15.69 -7.80
N ILE A 121 -7.23 -16.13 -8.00
CA ILE A 121 -7.90 -16.17 -9.30
C ILE A 121 -8.13 -14.74 -9.79
N GLY A 122 -7.64 -14.45 -11.00
CA GLY A 122 -7.78 -13.13 -11.64
C GLY A 122 -6.60 -12.19 -11.39
N ALA A 123 -5.63 -12.58 -10.56
CA ALA A 123 -4.49 -11.77 -10.27
C ALA A 123 -3.32 -12.10 -11.23
N SER A 124 -2.58 -11.07 -11.64
CA SER A 124 -1.48 -11.22 -12.60
C SER A 124 -0.22 -11.79 -11.92
N VAL A 125 0.39 -12.83 -12.50
CA VAL A 125 1.70 -13.37 -12.07
C VAL A 125 2.82 -12.37 -12.33
N LEU A 126 3.92 -12.47 -11.56
CA LEU A 126 5.10 -11.64 -11.72
C LEU A 126 6.35 -12.42 -11.30
N ASP A 127 7.48 -12.26 -12.01
CA ASP A 127 8.72 -13.00 -11.69
C ASP A 127 9.31 -12.49 -10.37
N THR A 128 9.76 -11.23 -10.35
CA THR A 128 10.54 -10.73 -9.21
C THR A 128 10.16 -9.31 -8.79
N ILE A 129 10.00 -9.09 -7.49
CA ILE A 129 10.03 -7.76 -6.86
C ILE A 129 11.37 -7.61 -6.14
N ASN A 130 12.20 -6.67 -6.59
CA ASN A 130 13.51 -6.37 -6.03
C ASN A 130 13.56 -4.94 -5.48
N LEU A 131 13.28 -4.83 -4.19
CA LEU A 131 13.27 -3.60 -3.40
C LEU A 131 14.29 -3.70 -2.26
N ARG A 132 15.53 -4.11 -2.57
CA ARG A 132 16.60 -4.39 -1.58
C ARG A 132 17.00 -3.22 -0.66
N LYS A 133 16.51 -2.01 -0.90
CA LYS A 133 16.73 -0.82 -0.05
C LYS A 133 15.46 -0.37 0.68
N PHE A 134 14.42 -1.20 0.67
CA PHE A 134 13.16 -0.93 1.33
C PHE A 134 12.99 -1.73 2.61
N ASN A 135 12.51 -1.06 3.63
CA ASN A 135 12.07 -1.67 4.88
C ASN A 135 10.54 -1.79 4.86
N LEU A 136 10.00 -3.01 4.95
CA LEU A 136 8.56 -3.14 5.20
C LEU A 136 8.29 -2.63 6.62
N ILE A 137 7.44 -1.62 6.75
CA ILE A 137 7.14 -1.00 8.04
C ILE A 137 6.37 -1.96 8.94
N ALA A 138 6.35 -1.67 10.25
CA ALA A 138 5.51 -2.41 11.18
C ALA A 138 4.03 -2.32 10.78
N GLY A 139 3.32 -3.46 10.77
CA GLY A 139 1.94 -3.52 10.28
C GLY A 139 1.78 -3.45 8.76
N GLY A 140 2.88 -3.44 8.00
CA GLY A 140 2.85 -3.42 6.53
C GLY A 140 2.28 -4.70 5.93
N THR A 141 1.81 -4.62 4.68
CA THR A 141 1.09 -5.73 4.02
C THR A 141 1.69 -6.06 2.65
N ILE A 142 1.89 -7.34 2.38
CA ILE A 142 2.28 -7.83 1.06
C ILE A 142 1.24 -8.83 0.58
N ASN A 143 0.28 -8.36 -0.23
CA ASN A 143 -0.60 -9.27 -0.95
C ASN A 143 -0.16 -9.41 -2.40
N VAL A 144 0.50 -10.54 -2.63
CA VAL A 144 0.99 -10.99 -3.93
C VAL A 144 0.54 -12.43 -4.21
N GLU A 145 -0.62 -12.82 -3.67
CA GLU A 145 -1.21 -14.18 -3.75
C GLU A 145 -1.38 -14.72 -5.19
N SER A 146 -1.17 -13.86 -6.19
CA SER A 146 -1.18 -14.15 -7.61
C SER A 146 0.02 -14.94 -8.14
N GLY A 147 1.05 -15.15 -7.32
CA GLY A 147 2.27 -15.85 -7.70
C GLY A 147 3.38 -14.88 -8.07
N ILE A 148 4.23 -14.60 -7.08
CA ILE A 148 5.55 -14.00 -7.27
C ILE A 148 6.60 -15.07 -7.02
N ASP A 149 7.55 -15.22 -7.95
CA ASP A 149 8.63 -16.19 -7.79
C ASP A 149 9.67 -15.72 -6.78
N ASN A 150 9.97 -14.41 -6.72
CA ASN A 150 10.94 -13.86 -5.78
C ASN A 150 10.59 -12.46 -5.26
N LEU A 151 10.69 -12.26 -3.95
CA LEU A 151 10.55 -10.97 -3.26
C LEU A 151 11.81 -10.67 -2.44
N ASN A 152 12.48 -9.56 -2.75
CA ASN A 152 13.69 -9.13 -2.05
C ASN A 152 13.49 -7.75 -1.41
N LEU A 153 13.59 -7.68 -0.08
CA LEU A 153 13.53 -6.45 0.73
C LEU A 153 14.83 -6.26 1.53
N ASN A 154 15.05 -5.07 2.09
CA ASN A 154 16.14 -4.84 3.04
C ASN A 154 15.81 -5.45 4.42
N SER A 155 14.60 -5.21 4.91
CA SER A 155 14.11 -5.74 6.18
C SER A 155 12.59 -5.85 6.19
N VAL A 156 12.08 -6.64 7.14
CA VAL A 156 10.65 -6.84 7.39
C VAL A 156 10.35 -6.46 8.83
N GLY A 157 9.46 -5.48 9.00
CA GLY A 157 9.00 -5.00 10.30
C GLY A 157 8.11 -6.03 11.02
N PRO A 158 7.93 -5.85 12.34
CA PRO A 158 7.02 -6.69 13.13
C PRO A 158 5.57 -6.54 12.68
N ASP A 159 4.75 -7.54 13.01
CA ASP A 159 3.30 -7.54 12.78
C ASP A 159 2.88 -7.33 11.31
N THR A 160 3.71 -7.79 10.38
CA THR A 160 3.46 -7.74 8.94
C THR A 160 2.63 -8.93 8.46
N GLN A 161 1.86 -8.72 7.38
CA GLN A 161 0.96 -9.73 6.78
C GLN A 161 1.36 -10.08 5.35
#